data_AF-A0A4D8PB56-F1
#
_entry.id   AF-A0A4D8PB56-F1
#
_cell.length_a   1.000
_cell.length_b   1.000
_cell.length_c   1.000
_cell.angle_alpha   90.00
_cell.angle_beta   90.00
_cell.angle_gamma   90.00
#
_symmetry.space_group_name_H-M   'P 1'
#
loop_
_entity.id
_entity.type
_entity.pdbx_description
1 polymer ?
#
loop_
_entity_poly.entity_id
_entity_poly.type
_entity_poly.pdbx_seq_one_letter_code
_entity_poly.pdbx_strand_id
1 'polypeptide(L)'
;MAGLSGTPPRSSLLEELERRHDDAPPRSAVRTALLEGAERHAALARAAALRLHDRMAAEARRGSAQRRRSLPAGRTGGDAWLSPLTGALTHHRNAASALIREGS
;
A
#
# COMPACT_ATOMS: atom_id res chain seq x y z
N MET A 1 -31.21 -19.69 9.59
CA MET A 1 -30.24 -18.76 10.22
C MET A 1 -28.84 -19.28 9.96
N ALA A 2 -28.22 -18.89 8.84
CA ALA A 2 -26.83 -19.22 8.55
C ALA A 2 -25.95 -18.19 9.27
N GLY A 3 -25.16 -18.67 10.24
CA GLY A 3 -24.27 -17.84 11.03
C GLY A 3 -23.31 -17.10 10.13
N LEU A 4 -23.14 -15.80 10.40
CA LEU A 4 -22.07 -14.97 9.88
C LEU A 4 -20.76 -15.71 10.16
N SER A 5 -20.16 -16.33 9.14
CA SER A 5 -18.82 -16.90 9.25
C SER A 5 -17.84 -15.73 9.29
N GLY A 6 -17.81 -15.03 10.43
CA GLY A 6 -16.80 -14.02 10.72
C GLY A 6 -15.44 -14.70 10.71
N THR A 7 -14.43 -13.97 10.27
CA THR A 7 -13.05 -14.45 10.29
C THR A 7 -12.72 -14.93 11.71
N PRO A 8 -12.21 -16.17 11.88
CA PRO A 8 -11.96 -16.71 13.20
C PRO A 8 -11.01 -15.80 13.99
N PRO A 9 -11.19 -15.71 15.32
CA PRO A 9 -10.37 -14.84 16.15
C PRO A 9 -8.90 -15.27 16.06
N ARG A 10 -8.00 -14.29 16.29
CA ARG A 10 -6.55 -14.48 16.26
C ARG A 10 -6.08 -15.71 17.05
N SER A 11 -6.62 -15.95 18.24
CA SER A 11 -6.24 -17.09 19.08
C SER A 11 -6.47 -18.43 18.37
N SER A 12 -7.66 -18.63 17.80
CA SER A 12 -7.99 -19.85 17.06
C SER A 12 -7.14 -20.04 15.81
N LEU A 13 -6.79 -18.94 15.12
CA LEU A 13 -5.88 -18.99 13.96
C LEU A 13 -4.44 -19.35 14.36
N LEU A 14 -3.98 -18.92 15.52
CA LEU A 14 -2.66 -19.27 16.06
C LEU A 14 -2.63 -20.72 16.52
N GLU A 15 -3.68 -21.20 17.22
CA GLU A 15 -3.83 -22.61 17.62
C GLU A 15 -3.88 -23.54 16.40
N GLU A 16 -4.61 -23.15 15.34
CA GLU A 16 -4.61 -23.89 14.07
C GLU A 16 -3.25 -23.86 13.36
N LEU A 17 -2.49 -22.77 13.50
CA LEU A 17 -1.16 -22.68 12.92
C LEU A 17 -0.17 -23.57 13.67
N GLU A 18 -0.23 -23.60 15.00
CA GLU A 18 0.58 -24.48 15.85
C GLU A 18 0.26 -25.95 15.57
N ARG A 19 -1.02 -26.34 15.46
CA ARG A 19 -1.41 -27.71 15.12
C ARG A 19 -0.92 -28.21 13.76
N ARG A 20 -0.74 -27.31 12.79
CA ARG A 20 -0.34 -27.69 11.42
C ARG A 20 1.17 -27.73 11.20
N HIS A 21 1.94 -27.22 12.14
CA HIS A 21 3.37 -27.08 12.01
C HIS A 21 4.08 -27.65 13.24
N ASP A 22 4.67 -28.83 13.07
CA ASP A 22 5.52 -29.46 14.10
C ASP A 22 6.82 -28.65 14.33
N ASP A 23 7.27 -27.94 13.30
CA ASP A 23 8.41 -27.02 13.31
C ASP A 23 7.96 -25.54 13.27
N ALA A 24 8.90 -24.60 13.41
CA ALA A 24 8.59 -23.17 13.38
C ALA A 24 7.84 -22.76 12.09
N PRO A 25 6.59 -22.24 12.18
CA PRO A 25 5.81 -21.90 11.01
C PRO A 25 6.41 -20.71 10.23
N PRO A 26 6.13 -20.61 8.91
CA PRO A 26 6.60 -19.49 8.10
C PRO A 26 6.15 -18.15 8.70
N ARG A 27 7.05 -17.16 8.73
CA ARG A 27 6.77 -15.81 9.27
C ARG A 27 5.56 -15.14 8.63
N SER A 28 5.29 -15.42 7.35
CA SER A 28 4.12 -14.92 6.64
C SER A 28 2.80 -15.51 7.18
N ALA A 29 2.79 -16.81 7.50
CA ALA A 29 1.63 -17.49 8.07
C ALA A 29 1.35 -16.98 9.50
N VAL A 30 2.39 -16.81 10.31
CA VAL A 30 2.30 -16.20 11.64
C VAL A 30 1.72 -14.79 11.53
N ARG A 31 2.28 -13.93 10.65
CA ARG A 31 1.79 -12.57 10.47
C ARG A 31 0.31 -12.52 10.06
N THR A 32 -0.12 -13.41 9.17
CA THR A 32 -1.53 -13.51 8.78
C THR A 32 -2.42 -13.91 9.96
N ALA A 33 -2.03 -14.91 10.77
CA ALA A 33 -2.79 -15.28 11.96
C ALA A 33 -2.85 -14.14 13.00
N LEU A 34 -1.73 -13.44 13.21
CA LEU A 34 -1.65 -12.28 14.11
C LEU A 34 -2.57 -11.12 13.70
N LEU A 35 -2.83 -10.99 12.40
CA LEU A 35 -3.69 -9.96 11.80
C LEU A 35 -5.11 -10.46 11.56
N GLU A 36 -5.54 -11.51 12.25
CA GLU A 36 -6.88 -12.11 12.17
C GLU A 36 -7.23 -12.58 10.75
N GLY A 37 -6.28 -13.22 10.08
CA GLY A 37 -6.51 -13.92 8.83
C GLY A 37 -6.15 -13.13 7.58
N ALA A 38 -6.27 -13.81 6.44
CA ALA A 38 -5.78 -13.32 5.15
C ALA A 38 -6.49 -12.05 4.69
N GLU A 39 -7.81 -11.96 4.90
CA GLU A 39 -8.61 -10.81 4.48
C GLU A 39 -8.20 -9.52 5.19
N ARG A 40 -8.10 -9.56 6.52
CA ARG A 40 -7.71 -8.38 7.31
C ARG A 40 -6.24 -8.02 7.09
N HIS A 41 -5.36 -9.02 6.94
CA HIS A 41 -3.97 -8.77 6.54
C HIS A 41 -3.89 -8.08 5.17
N ALA A 42 -4.62 -8.57 4.16
CA ALA A 42 -4.63 -8.00 2.81
C ALA A 42 -5.22 -6.58 2.81
N ALA A 43 -6.29 -6.33 3.56
CA ALA A 43 -6.88 -5.01 3.70
C ALA A 43 -5.89 -4.00 4.34
N LEU A 44 -5.16 -4.42 5.38
CA LEU A 44 -4.15 -3.58 6.02
C LEU A 44 -2.94 -3.31 5.10
N ALA A 45 -2.50 -4.33 4.36
CA ALA A 45 -1.43 -4.18 3.37
C ALA A 45 -1.82 -3.19 2.26
N ARG A 46 -3.04 -3.29 1.73
CA ARG A 46 -3.59 -2.34 0.75
C ARG A 46 -3.66 -0.92 1.32
N ALA A 47 -4.20 -0.76 2.52
CA ALA A 47 -4.29 0.55 3.18
C ALA A 47 -2.89 1.17 3.44
N ALA A 48 -1.89 0.36 3.78
CA ALA A 48 -0.52 0.81 3.92
C ALA A 48 0.09 1.25 2.57
N ALA A 49 -0.13 0.47 1.51
CA ALA A 49 0.34 0.79 0.17
C ALA A 49 -0.29 2.09 -0.38
N LEU A 50 -1.59 2.30 -0.16
CA LEU A 50 -2.27 3.55 -0.53
C LEU A 50 -1.63 4.76 0.18
N ARG A 51 -1.45 4.69 1.50
CA ARG A 51 -0.80 5.76 2.28
C ARG A 51 0.62 6.05 1.81
N LEU A 52 1.36 5.02 1.39
CA LEU A 52 2.70 5.18 0.84
C LEU A 52 2.65 5.96 -0.49
N HIS A 53 1.78 5.56 -1.42
CA HIS A 53 1.64 6.26 -2.70
C HIS A 53 1.18 7.70 -2.53
N ASP A 54 0.26 7.97 -1.60
CA ASP A 54 -0.16 9.34 -1.27
C ASP A 54 1.00 10.18 -0.74
N ARG A 55 1.82 9.64 0.17
CA ARG A 55 3.00 10.32 0.70
C ARG A 55 4.00 10.64 -0.41
N MET A 56 4.33 9.66 -1.24
CA MET A 56 5.29 9.84 -2.33
C MET A 56 4.79 10.84 -3.37
N ALA A 57 3.48 10.82 -3.69
CA ALA A 57 2.86 11.83 -4.54
C ALA A 57 2.94 13.24 -3.91
N ALA A 58 2.72 13.36 -2.60
CA ALA A 58 2.86 14.64 -1.90
C ALA A 58 4.31 15.17 -1.95
N GLU A 59 5.31 14.30 -1.78
CA GLU A 59 6.73 14.64 -1.92
C GLU A 59 7.05 15.13 -3.35
N ALA A 60 6.59 14.41 -4.38
CA ALA A 60 6.77 14.81 -5.77
C ALA A 60 6.07 16.14 -6.12
N ARG A 61 4.87 16.40 -5.56
CA ARG A 61 4.18 17.71 -5.69
C ARG A 61 4.98 18.84 -5.06
N ARG A 62 5.51 18.63 -3.84
CA ARG A 62 6.38 19.61 -3.16
C ARG A 62 7.62 19.92 -3.99
N GLY A 63 8.33 18.89 -4.46
CA GLY A 63 9.50 19.06 -5.32
C GLY A 63 9.17 19.80 -6.61
N SER A 64 8.05 19.47 -7.24
CA SER A 64 7.59 20.14 -8.47
C SER A 64 7.25 21.61 -8.24
N ALA A 65 6.57 21.93 -7.14
CA ALA A 65 6.23 23.31 -6.77
C ALA A 65 7.49 24.12 -6.48
N GLN A 66 8.44 23.54 -5.73
CA GLN A 66 9.71 24.19 -5.43
C GLN A 66 10.53 24.46 -6.70
N ARG A 67 10.63 23.48 -7.60
CA ARG A 67 11.36 23.63 -8.86
C ARG A 67 10.71 24.67 -9.78
N ARG A 68 9.38 24.70 -9.89
CA ARG A 68 8.68 25.73 -10.68
C ARG A 68 8.91 27.14 -10.16
N ARG A 69 9.01 27.33 -8.84
CA ARG A 69 9.29 28.65 -8.23
C ARG A 69 10.69 29.18 -8.57
N SER A 70 11.66 28.29 -8.82
CA SER A 70 13.04 28.69 -9.15
C SER A 70 13.31 28.79 -10.66
N LEU A 71 12.32 28.50 -11.51
CA LEU A 71 12.47 28.52 -12.96
C LEU A 71 11.78 29.73 -13.59
N PRO A 72 12.42 30.41 -14.56
CA PRO A 72 11.73 31.33 -15.44
C PRO A 72 10.65 30.61 -16.25
N ALA A 73 9.50 31.26 -16.50
CA ALA A 73 8.33 30.64 -17.13
C ALA A 73 8.66 29.90 -18.44
N GLY A 74 9.50 30.49 -19.31
CA GLY A 74 9.91 29.90 -20.59
C GLY A 74 10.85 28.68 -20.50
N ARG A 75 11.35 28.34 -19.30
CA ARG A 75 12.22 27.16 -19.09
C ARG A 75 11.49 25.96 -18.52
N THR A 76 10.24 26.12 -18.08
CA THR A 76 9.45 25.06 -17.42
C THR A 76 9.21 23.84 -18.31
N GLY A 77 8.93 24.06 -19.60
CA GLY A 77 8.57 22.98 -20.54
C GLY A 77 9.71 22.03 -20.90
N GLY A 78 10.96 22.46 -20.76
CA GLY A 78 12.16 21.66 -21.04
C GLY A 78 12.97 21.30 -19.80
N ASP A 79 12.43 21.51 -18.60
CA ASP A 79 13.18 21.28 -17.38
C ASP A 79 13.35 19.78 -17.10
N ALA A 80 14.61 19.33 -17.08
CA ALA A 80 14.97 17.94 -16.88
C ALA A 80 14.58 17.38 -15.51
N TRP A 81 14.27 18.22 -14.52
CA TRP A 81 13.83 17.80 -13.19
C TRP A 81 12.31 17.69 -13.06
N LEU A 82 11.53 18.50 -13.78
CA LEU A 82 10.07 18.45 -13.76
C LEU A 82 9.49 17.23 -14.48
N SER A 83 10.16 16.72 -15.52
CA SER A 83 9.68 15.55 -16.26
C SER A 83 9.66 14.27 -15.40
N PRO A 84 10.77 13.88 -14.72
CA PRO A 84 10.76 12.76 -13.79
C PRO A 84 9.73 12.90 -12.66
N LEU A 85 9.55 14.11 -12.12
CA LEU A 85 8.56 14.36 -11.06
C LEU A 85 7.12 14.15 -11.56
N THR A 86 6.83 14.57 -12.80
CA THR A 86 5.53 14.31 -13.44
C THR A 86 5.30 12.82 -13.69
N GLY A 87 6.36 12.11 -14.09
CA GLY A 87 6.36 10.65 -14.20
C GLY A 87 6.04 9.97 -12.87
N ALA A 88 6.70 10.38 -11.79
CA ALA A 88 6.46 9.85 -10.44
C ALA A 88 5.01 10.09 -9.97
N LEU A 89 4.46 11.28 -10.20
CA LEU A 89 3.05 11.58 -9.89
C LEU A 89 2.08 10.68 -10.65
N THR A 90 2.33 10.47 -11.94
CA THR A 90 1.52 9.56 -12.76
C THR A 90 1.61 8.13 -12.25
N HIS A 91 2.81 7.67 -11.92
CA HIS A 91 3.04 6.33 -11.35
C HIS A 91 2.27 6.13 -10.04
N HIS A 92 2.40 7.03 -9.08
CA HIS A 92 1.71 6.91 -7.78
C HIS A 92 0.18 6.98 -7.93
N ARG A 93 -0.33 7.83 -8.83
CA ARG A 93 -1.76 7.86 -9.15
C ARG A 93 -2.24 6.53 -9.70
N ASN A 94 -1.54 6.00 -10.71
CA ASN A 94 -1.93 4.76 -11.37
C ASN A 94 -1.86 3.56 -10.42
N ALA A 95 -0.83 3.50 -9.56
CA ALA A 95 -0.69 2.47 -8.54
C ALA A 95 -1.80 2.54 -7.50
N ALA A 96 -2.15 3.74 -7.01
CA ALA A 96 -3.28 3.92 -6.09
C ALA A 96 -4.61 3.52 -6.74
N SER A 97 -4.85 3.90 -8.00
CA SER A 97 -6.05 3.48 -8.74
C SER A 97 -6.15 1.97 -8.94
N ALA A 98 -5.03 1.28 -9.16
CA ALA A 98 -5.00 -0.18 -9.25
C ALA A 98 -5.38 -0.83 -7.90
N LEU A 99 -4.79 -0.36 -6.80
CA LEU A 99 -5.09 -0.85 -5.45
C LEU A 99 -6.55 -0.65 -5.03
N ILE A 100 -7.16 0.47 -5.45
CA ILE A 100 -8.59 0.72 -5.21
C ILE A 100 -9.45 -0.26 -6.00
N ARG A 101 -9.11 -0.52 -7.27
CA ARG A 101 -9.84 -1.47 -8.12
C ARG A 101 -9.74 -2.91 -7.61
N GLU A 102 -8.57 -3.30 -7.11
CA GLU A 102 -8.33 -4.62 -6.52
C GLU A 102 -9.01 -4.81 -5.16
N GLY A 103 -9.44 -3.72 -4.51
CA GLY A 103 -10.13 -3.73 -3.22
C GLY A 103 -11.64 -3.43 -3.29
N SER A 104 -12.19 -3.21 -4.49
CA SER A 104 -13.62 -2.98 -4.75
C SER A 104 -14.29 -4.27 -5.18
#